data_AF-N9K7W0-F1
#
_entry.id   AF-N9K7W0-F1
#
_cell.length_a   1.000
_cell.length_b   1.000
_cell.length_c   1.000
_cell.angle_alpha   90.00
_cell.angle_beta   90.00
_cell.angle_gamma   90.00
#
_symmetry.space_group_name_H-M   'P 1'
#
loop_
_entity.id
_entity.type
_entity.pdbx_description
1 polymer ?
#
loop_
_entity_poly.entity_id
_entity_poly.type
_entity_poly.pdbx_seq_one_letter_code
_entity_poly.pdbx_strand_id
1 'polypeptide(L)'
;MPEQEGKVYFGAWVEIENDDGEQKKLRIVGIDEIYDHHPQHISIESPMARALLSKEVDDEVEVITPLGKKVWYINSICYEKSKNA
;
A
#
# COMPACT_ATOMS: atom_id res chain seq x y z
N MET A 1 -17.10 -8.25 -11.72
CA MET A 1 -16.90 -6.79 -11.87
C MET A 1 -15.43 -6.59 -12.17
N PRO A 2 -15.04 -6.37 -13.43
CA PRO A 2 -13.65 -6.42 -13.85
C PRO A 2 -13.17 -4.99 -14.12
N GLU A 3 -12.69 -4.23 -13.11
CA GLU A 3 -12.07 -2.91 -13.40
C GLU A 3 -11.36 -2.20 -12.23
N GLN A 4 -11.18 -2.86 -11.08
CA GLN A 4 -10.20 -2.39 -10.07
C GLN A 4 -8.94 -3.26 -10.07
N GLU A 5 -8.73 -4.01 -11.15
CA GLU A 5 -7.70 -5.05 -11.25
C GLU A 5 -6.36 -4.41 -11.57
N GLY A 6 -5.58 -4.13 -10.52
CA GLY A 6 -4.14 -3.92 -10.65
C GLY A 6 -3.61 -2.58 -10.16
N LYS A 7 -4.46 -1.67 -9.68
CA LYS A 7 -4.00 -0.40 -9.09
C LYS A 7 -4.24 -0.34 -7.60
N VAL A 8 -3.37 0.38 -6.90
CA VAL A 8 -3.47 0.61 -5.45
C VAL A 8 -4.50 1.68 -5.15
N TYR A 9 -5.53 1.31 -4.39
CA TYR A 9 -6.54 2.22 -3.85
C TYR A 9 -6.79 1.95 -2.36
N PHE A 10 -7.76 2.67 -1.81
CA PHE A 10 -8.26 2.43 -0.45
C PHE A 10 -8.64 0.96 -0.23
N GLY A 11 -8.25 0.41 0.92
CA GLY A 11 -8.50 -0.99 1.28
C GLY A 11 -7.57 -1.99 0.59
N ALA A 12 -6.65 -1.55 -0.28
CA ALA A 12 -5.68 -2.41 -0.92
C ALA A 12 -4.61 -2.87 0.09
N TRP A 13 -4.30 -4.16 0.04
CA TRP A 13 -3.07 -4.73 0.55
C TRP A 13 -2.01 -4.63 -0.52
N VAL A 14 -0.89 -4.01 -0.18
CA VAL A 14 0.23 -3.79 -1.09
C VAL A 14 1.47 -4.41 -0.48
N GLU A 15 2.14 -5.28 -1.23
CA GLU A 15 3.47 -5.78 -0.91
C GLU A 15 4.48 -4.99 -1.72
N ILE A 16 5.47 -4.44 -1.01
CA ILE A 16 6.53 -3.64 -1.58
C ILE A 16 7.90 -4.15 -1.16
N GLU A 17 8.89 -3.96 -2.02
CA GLU A 17 10.28 -4.34 -1.80
C GLU A 17 11.22 -3.19 -2.18
N ASN A 18 12.44 -3.19 -1.65
CA ASN A 18 13.47 -2.23 -2.04
C ASN A 18 14.77 -2.94 -2.43
N ASP A 19 15.73 -2.19 -2.95
CA ASP A 19 17.04 -2.71 -3.38
C ASP A 19 17.89 -3.31 -2.23
N ASP A 20 17.56 -2.99 -0.97
CA ASP A 20 18.20 -3.59 0.20
C ASP A 20 17.64 -5.00 0.52
N GLY A 21 16.61 -5.46 -0.20
CA GLY A 21 15.89 -6.71 0.05
C GLY A 21 14.89 -6.63 1.21
N GLU A 22 14.55 -5.43 1.69
CA GLU A 22 13.49 -5.29 2.68
C GLU A 22 12.12 -5.39 2.01
N GLN A 23 11.27 -6.28 2.53
CA GLN A 23 9.90 -6.43 2.07
C GLN A 23 8.92 -5.93 3.12
N LYS A 24 7.88 -5.21 2.69
CA LYS A 24 6.83 -4.69 3.56
C LYS A 24 5.47 -5.00 2.97
N LYS A 25 4.56 -5.44 3.82
CA LYS A 25 3.16 -5.63 3.49
C LYS A 25 2.33 -4.61 4.25
N LEU A 26 1.60 -3.76 3.53
CA LEU A 26 0.88 -2.61 4.09
C LEU A 26 -0.56 -2.60 3.56
N ARG A 27 -1.51 -2.20 4.41
CA ARG A 27 -2.90 -1.98 4.02
C ARG A 27 -3.23 -0.50 4.10
N ILE A 28 -3.77 0.07 3.02
CA ILE A 28 -4.21 1.45 3.01
C ILE A 28 -5.61 1.53 3.64
N VAL A 29 -5.71 2.19 4.79
CA VAL A 29 -6.96 2.35 5.54
C VAL A 29 -7.31 3.83 5.72
N GLY A 30 -8.57 4.10 6.04
CA GLY A 30 -9.04 5.45 6.33
C GLY A 30 -8.64 5.91 7.72
N ILE A 31 -8.68 7.22 7.94
CA ILE A 31 -8.41 7.83 9.26
C ILE A 31 -9.40 7.29 10.30
N ASP A 32 -10.65 7.06 9.91
CA ASP A 32 -11.70 6.52 10.77
C ASP A 32 -11.51 5.03 11.12
N GLU A 33 -10.66 4.28 10.40
CA GLU A 33 -10.43 2.84 10.58
C GLU A 33 -9.10 2.50 11.27
N ILE A 34 -8.28 3.51 11.59
CA ILE A 34 -6.96 3.31 12.24
C ILE A 34 -7.07 2.79 13.69
N TYR A 35 -8.27 2.79 14.28
CA TYR A 35 -8.52 2.28 15.63
C TYR A 35 -8.22 0.78 15.79
N ASP A 36 -8.03 0.03 14.69
CA ASP A 36 -7.70 -1.39 14.75
C ASP A 36 -6.22 -1.66 15.14
N HIS A 37 -5.38 -0.62 15.22
CA HIS A 37 -3.97 -0.70 15.66
C HIS A 37 -3.12 -1.80 14.99
N HIS A 38 -3.55 -2.29 13.83
CA HIS A 38 -2.82 -3.35 13.14
C HIS A 38 -1.49 -2.77 12.64
N PRO A 39 -0.34 -3.39 12.95
CA PRO A 39 0.97 -2.79 12.67
C PRO A 39 1.28 -2.57 11.17
N GLN A 40 0.50 -3.21 10.29
CA GLN A 40 0.58 -3.08 8.84
C GLN A 40 -0.44 -2.10 8.25
N HIS A 41 -1.38 -1.56 9.04
CA HIS A 41 -2.36 -0.59 8.56
C HIS A 41 -1.71 0.80 8.52
N ILE A 42 -1.83 1.47 7.37
CA ILE A 42 -1.34 2.84 7.18
C ILE A 42 -2.49 3.74 6.76
N SER A 43 -2.52 4.96 7.31
CA SER A 43 -3.45 6.00 6.87
C SER A 43 -3.23 6.30 5.39
N ILE A 44 -4.32 6.53 4.65
CA ILE A 44 -4.27 7.10 3.30
C ILE A 44 -3.50 8.45 3.23
N GLU A 45 -3.40 9.17 4.34
CA GLU A 45 -2.64 10.43 4.43
C GLU A 45 -1.13 10.23 4.64
N SER A 46 -0.70 9.01 4.95
CA SER A 46 0.71 8.66 5.10
C SER A 46 1.50 8.98 3.82
N PRO A 47 2.73 9.53 3.91
CA PRO A 47 3.61 9.69 2.75
C PRO A 47 3.76 8.41 1.92
N MET A 48 3.79 7.25 2.60
CA MET A 48 3.86 5.94 1.95
C MET A 48 2.59 5.64 1.15
N ALA A 49 1.41 5.78 1.75
CA ALA A 49 0.15 5.52 1.06
C ALA A 49 -0.02 6.46 -0.14
N ARG A 50 0.32 7.74 0.02
CA ARG A 50 0.25 8.74 -1.05
C ARG A 50 1.16 8.44 -2.23
N ALA A 51 2.35 7.89 -1.96
CA ALA A 51 3.27 7.48 -3.02
C ALA A 51 2.78 6.23 -3.76
N LEU A 52 2.10 5.32 -3.06
CA LEU A 52 1.57 4.08 -3.62
C LEU A 52 0.23 4.26 -4.36
N LEU A 53 -0.58 5.27 -4.02
CA LEU A 53 -1.89 5.47 -4.63
C LEU A 53 -1.82 5.57 -6.17
N SER A 54 -2.75 4.89 -6.84
CA SER A 54 -2.87 4.80 -8.31
C SER A 54 -1.72 4.10 -9.04
N LYS A 55 -0.77 3.50 -8.32
CA LYS A 55 0.32 2.70 -8.88
C LYS A 55 -0.10 1.25 -9.08
N GLU A 56 0.60 0.54 -9.96
CA GLU A 56 0.32 -0.85 -10.30
C GLU A 56 1.45 -1.81 -9.93
N VAL A 57 1.20 -3.12 -10.05
CA VAL A 57 2.25 -4.13 -9.86
C VAL A 57 3.38 -3.87 -10.86
N ASP A 58 4.62 -4.08 -10.43
CA ASP A 58 5.86 -3.78 -11.15
C ASP A 58 6.21 -2.28 -11.28
N ASP A 59 5.40 -1.37 -10.73
CA ASP A 59 5.77 0.05 -10.63
C ASP A 59 6.79 0.31 -9.51
N GLU A 60 7.65 1.31 -9.74
CA GLU A 60 8.47 1.94 -8.71
C GLU A 60 7.82 3.20 -8.12
N VAL A 61 8.08 3.42 -6.83
CA VAL A 61 7.64 4.59 -6.07
C VAL A 61 8.78 5.17 -5.24
N GLU A 62 8.96 6.48 -5.29
CA GLU A 62 9.88 7.19 -4.41
C GLU A 62 9.12 7.70 -3.19
N VAL A 63 9.48 7.20 -2.01
CA VAL A 63 8.86 7.58 -0.75
C VAL A 63 9.81 8.50 0.01
N ILE A 64 9.36 9.73 0.25
CA ILE A 64 10.09 10.71 1.06
C ILE A 64 9.78 10.44 2.53
N THR A 65 10.75 9.88 3.24
CA THR A 65 10.67 9.69 4.70
C THR A 65 11.52 10.75 5.40
N PRO A 66 11.30 11.02 6.70
CA PRO A 66 12.18 11.91 7.46
C PRO A 66 13.65 11.46 7.49
N LEU A 67 13.92 10.16 7.26
CA LEU A 67 15.26 9.58 7.22
C LEU A 67 15.92 9.69 5.83
N GLY A 68 15.18 10.15 4.82
CA GLY A 68 15.65 10.25 3.44
C GLY A 68 14.64 9.69 2.42
N LYS A 69 15.00 9.81 1.15
CA LYS A 69 14.26 9.22 0.03
C LYS A 69 14.56 7.73 -0.04
N LYS A 70 13.53 6.90 -0.14
CA LYS A 70 13.68 5.45 -0.37
C LYS A 70 12.82 5.03 -1.54
N VAL A 71 13.40 4.25 -2.45
CA VAL A 71 12.68 3.67 -3.59
C VAL A 71 12.09 2.33 -3.17
N TRP A 72 10.86 2.10 -3.57
CA TRP A 72 10.14 0.84 -3.35
C TRP A 72 9.51 0.38 -4.65
N TYR A 73 9.44 -0.93 -4.85
CA TYR A 73 8.83 -1.59 -5.99
C TYR A 73 7.58 -2.32 -5.52
N ILE A 74 6.50 -2.29 -6.31
CA ILE A 74 5.25 -2.95 -5.96
C ILE A 74 5.26 -4.39 -6.48
N ASN A 75 5.30 -5.35 -5.56
CA ASN A 75 5.34 -6.77 -5.89
C ASN A 75 3.94 -7.38 -6.07
N SER A 76 2.98 -6.99 -5.23
CA SER A 76 1.61 -7.50 -5.33
C SER A 76 0.57 -6.54 -4.76
N ILE A 77 -0.63 -6.57 -5.35
CA ILE A 77 -1.79 -5.79 -4.89
C ILE A 77 -2.95 -6.76 -4.70
N CYS A 78 -3.45 -6.86 -3.47
CA CYS A 78 -4.56 -7.72 -3.09
C CYS A 78 -5.68 -6.91 -2.46
N TYR A 79 -6.92 -7.19 -2.84
CA TYR A 79 -8.09 -6.69 -2.13
C TYR A 79 -8.68 -7.83 -1.33
N GLU A 80 -8.85 -7.62 -0.03
CA GLU A 80 -9.60 -8.56 0.79
C GLU A 80 -11.04 -8.52 0.29
N LYS A 81 -11.47 -9.56 -0.42
CA LYS A 81 -12.88 -9.72 -0.77
C LYS A 81 -13.63 -9.84 0.55
N SER A 82 -14.30 -8.78 0.97
CA SER A 82 -15.31 -8.88 2.02
C SER A 82 -16.25 -10.02 1.63
N LYS A 83 -16.17 -11.15 2.34
CA LYS A 83 -17.15 -12.23 2.24
C LYS A 83 -18.47 -11.66 2.76
N ASN A 84 -19.23 -11.00 1.90
CA ASN A 84 -20.67 -10.89 2.09
C ASN A 84 -21.30 -12.06 1.34
N ALA A 85 -21.66 -13.09 2.11
CA ALA A 85 -22.67 -14.07 1.76
C ALA A 85 -23.77 -13.99 2.83
#